data_AF-A0AAN8AMB7-F1
#
_entry.id   AF-A0AAN8AMB7-F1
#
_cell.length_a   1.000
_cell.length_b   1.000
_cell.length_c   1.000
_cell.angle_alpha   90.00
_cell.angle_beta   90.00
_cell.angle_gamma   90.00
#
_symmetry.space_group_name_H-M   'P 1'
#
loop_
_entity.id
_entity.type
_entity.pdbx_description
1 polymer ?
#
loop_
_entity_poly.entity_id
_entity_poly.type
_entity_poly.pdbx_seq_one_letter_code
_entity_poly.pdbx_strand_id
1 'polypeptide(L)'
;MGDSMWRYYFGVLFIAFKVDLCRAIILESIYWNTTNTKFVPGQGVVLYPQIGDKLDIVCPRTEGGMNDGVEYYKVYMVPREQLDSCTITKADTPLLNCVKPDQDVKFTLKFQEFSPNLWGLEFFRGRDYYIICKYMSLPEGVIN
;
A
#
# COMPACT_ATOMS: atom_id res chain seq x y z
N MET A 1 31.98 -39.91 24.32
CA MET A 1 31.14 -39.76 23.11
C MET A 1 30.06 -38.67 23.26
N GLY A 2 30.12 -37.76 24.25
CA GLY A 2 29.09 -36.73 24.50
C GLY A 2 29.41 -35.32 23.98
N ASP A 3 30.69 -34.93 23.92
CA ASP A 3 31.07 -33.53 23.65
C ASP A 3 30.86 -33.08 22.19
N SER A 4 30.86 -34.03 21.25
CA SER A 4 30.64 -33.75 19.82
C SER A 4 29.17 -33.42 19.52
N MET A 5 28.24 -34.01 20.28
CA MET A 5 26.80 -33.88 20.05
C MET A 5 26.32 -32.46 20.37
N TRP A 6 26.82 -31.86 21.46
CA TRP A 6 26.49 -30.49 21.87
C TRP A 6 26.93 -29.45 20.83
N ARG A 7 28.14 -29.58 20.27
CA ARG A 7 28.61 -28.67 19.21
C ARG A 7 27.76 -28.75 17.94
N TYR A 8 27.26 -29.94 17.61
CA TYR A 8 26.32 -30.12 16.51
C TYR A 8 24.97 -29.47 16.79
N TYR A 9 24.41 -29.64 17.99
CA TYR A 9 23.16 -28.97 18.37
C TYR A 9 23.29 -27.45 18.36
N PHE A 10 24.39 -26.89 18.88
CA PHE A 10 24.65 -25.46 18.80
C PHE A 10 24.83 -25.00 17.35
N GLY A 11 25.55 -25.76 16.52
CA GLY A 11 25.70 -25.45 15.10
C GLY A 11 24.37 -25.45 14.34
N VAL A 12 23.52 -26.47 14.56
CA VAL A 12 22.18 -26.56 13.97
C VAL A 12 21.27 -25.45 14.49
N LEU A 13 21.34 -25.11 15.78
CA LEU A 13 20.60 -24.00 16.37
C LEU A 13 21.02 -22.65 15.77
N PHE A 14 22.33 -22.40 15.61
CA PHE A 14 22.84 -21.19 14.97
C PHE A 14 22.45 -21.08 13.49
N ILE A 15 22.43 -22.19 12.77
CA ILE A 15 21.92 -22.23 11.39
C ILE A 15 20.43 -21.96 11.37
N ALA A 16 19.65 -22.57 12.27
CA ALA A 16 18.21 -22.36 12.38
C ALA A 16 17.85 -20.89 12.73
N PHE A 17 18.62 -20.23 13.58
CA PHE A 17 18.48 -18.80 13.90
C PHE A 17 18.94 -17.86 12.77
N LYS A 18 19.81 -18.32 11.86
CA LYS A 18 20.24 -17.57 10.67
C LYS A 18 19.24 -17.64 9.51
N VAL A 19 18.32 -18.61 9.54
CA VAL A 19 17.15 -18.65 8.65
C VAL A 19 16.01 -17.87 9.30
N ASP A 20 16.22 -16.57 9.46
CA ASP A 20 15.08 -15.65 9.54
C ASP A 20 14.38 -15.72 8.19
N LEU A 21 13.40 -16.61 8.11
CA LEU A 21 12.46 -16.65 6.99
C LEU A 21 11.78 -15.29 6.99
N CYS A 22 12.13 -14.43 6.02
CA CYS A 22 11.36 -13.24 5.68
C CYS A 22 9.92 -13.71 5.41
N ARG A 23 9.08 -13.67 6.44
CA ARG A 23 7.68 -14.03 6.33
C ARG A 23 6.97 -12.85 5.70
N ALA A 24 6.45 -13.09 4.50
CA ALA A 24 5.44 -12.23 3.91
C ALA A 24 4.28 -12.10 4.90
N ILE A 25 3.97 -10.87 5.32
CA ILE A 25 2.82 -10.56 6.16
C ILE A 25 1.80 -9.71 5.41
N ILE A 26 0.57 -9.71 5.92
CA ILE A 26 -0.46 -8.77 5.50
C ILE A 26 -0.37 -7.60 6.48
N LEU A 27 0.05 -6.44 5.96
CA LEU A 27 0.14 -5.20 6.70
C LEU A 27 -1.26 -4.68 7.01
N GLU A 28 -1.34 -3.84 8.05
CA GLU A 28 -2.59 -3.18 8.40
C GLU A 28 -3.06 -2.25 7.28
N SER A 29 -4.32 -2.38 6.89
CA SER A 29 -4.91 -1.60 5.81
C SER A 29 -4.86 -0.09 6.06
N ILE A 30 -4.71 0.69 5.00
CA ILE A 30 -4.79 2.14 5.02
C ILE A 30 -6.15 2.57 4.45
N TYR A 31 -6.98 3.14 5.31
CA TYR A 31 -8.24 3.77 4.90
C TYR A 31 -7.94 5.16 4.34
N TRP A 32 -8.26 5.38 3.07
CA TRP A 32 -7.95 6.61 2.35
C TRP A 32 -9.05 7.65 2.54
N ASN A 33 -9.14 8.23 3.73
CA ASN A 33 -10.13 9.26 4.07
C ASN A 33 -9.53 10.36 4.95
N THR A 34 -10.19 11.52 5.02
CA THR A 34 -9.67 12.68 5.78
C THR A 34 -9.68 12.47 7.29
N THR A 35 -10.54 11.58 7.79
CA THR A 35 -10.66 11.28 9.22
C THR A 35 -9.58 10.34 9.75
N ASN A 36 -8.78 9.72 8.88
CA ASN A 36 -7.77 8.75 9.27
C ASN A 36 -6.55 9.44 9.89
N THR A 37 -6.39 9.28 11.21
CA THR A 37 -5.33 9.90 12.02
C THR A 37 -3.92 9.40 11.70
N LYS A 38 -3.76 8.33 10.91
CA LYS A 38 -2.45 7.88 10.44
C LYS A 38 -1.79 8.90 9.50
N PHE A 39 -2.59 9.69 8.77
CA PHE A 39 -2.07 10.74 7.91
C PHE A 39 -1.64 11.95 8.74
N VAL A 40 -0.35 12.01 9.06
CA VAL A 40 0.23 13.13 9.81
C VAL A 40 0.33 14.36 8.90
N PRO A 41 -0.18 15.54 9.29
CA PRO A 41 -0.06 16.75 8.49
C PRO A 41 1.39 17.06 8.09
N GLY A 42 1.63 17.29 6.79
CA GLY A 42 2.95 17.59 6.23
C GLY A 42 3.87 16.39 6.00
N GLN A 43 3.59 15.23 6.61
CA GLN A 43 4.42 14.03 6.49
C GLN A 43 3.69 12.86 5.80
N GLY A 44 2.37 12.79 5.93
CA GLY A 44 1.57 11.67 5.44
C GLY A 44 1.77 10.40 6.25
N VAL A 45 1.74 9.24 5.58
CA VAL A 45 1.97 7.91 6.16
C VAL A 45 3.27 7.36 5.57
N VAL A 46 4.18 6.88 6.43
CA VAL A 46 5.42 6.22 6.02
C VAL A 46 5.39 4.77 6.48
N LEU A 47 5.65 3.84 5.56
CA LEU A 47 5.66 2.40 5.80
C LEU A 47 6.99 1.79 5.34
N TYR A 48 7.40 0.70 5.99
CA TYR A 48 8.62 -0.05 5.65
C TYR A 48 8.31 -1.51 5.27
N PRO A 49 7.50 -1.74 4.21
CA PRO A 49 7.12 -3.07 3.77
C PRO A 49 8.34 -3.87 3.29
N GLN A 50 8.31 -5.18 3.50
CA GLN A 50 9.31 -6.11 2.99
C GLN A 50 8.81 -6.80 1.71
N ILE A 51 9.75 -7.30 0.90
CA ILE A 51 9.39 -8.09 -0.28
C ILE A 51 8.62 -9.35 0.15
N GLY A 52 7.45 -9.54 -0.43
CA GLY A 52 6.47 -10.56 -0.11
C GLY A 52 5.23 -10.01 0.61
N ASP A 53 5.34 -8.86 1.27
CA ASP A 53 4.24 -8.28 2.03
C ASP A 53 3.07 -7.85 1.14
N LYS A 54 1.91 -7.69 1.78
CA LYS A 54 0.70 -7.18 1.15
C LYS A 54 0.14 -6.02 1.95
N LEU A 55 -0.38 -5.00 1.26
CA LEU A 55 -1.03 -3.86 1.88
C LEU A 55 -2.32 -3.52 1.13
N ASP A 56 -3.41 -3.37 1.86
CA ASP A 56 -4.68 -2.92 1.28
C ASP A 56 -4.83 -1.40 1.47
N ILE A 57 -5.08 -0.69 0.37
CA ILE A 57 -5.57 0.69 0.38
C ILE A 57 -7.09 0.63 0.17
N VAL A 58 -7.85 1.19 1.10
CA VAL A 58 -9.31 1.06 1.16
C VAL A 58 -9.96 2.41 0.92
N CYS A 59 -10.92 2.48 0.00
CA CYS A 59 -11.70 3.68 -0.26
C CYS A 59 -12.63 4.03 0.93
N PRO A 60 -12.99 5.33 1.07
CA PRO A 60 -14.00 5.73 2.04
C PRO A 60 -15.34 5.09 1.67
N ARG A 61 -15.98 4.46 2.67
CA ARG A 61 -17.34 3.93 2.56
C ARG A 61 -18.26 4.75 3.44
N THR A 62 -19.44 5.09 2.92
CA THR A 62 -20.50 5.75 3.68
C THR A 62 -21.66 4.79 3.83
N GLU A 63 -22.03 4.46 5.07
CA GLU A 63 -23.20 3.62 5.34
C GLU A 63 -24.46 4.49 5.38
N GLY A 64 -25.34 4.30 4.38
CA GLY A 64 -26.72 4.77 4.44
C GLY A 64 -26.95 6.24 4.12
N GLY A 65 -27.24 6.53 2.84
CA GLY A 65 -28.17 7.57 2.35
C GLY A 65 -27.90 9.05 2.64
N MET A 66 -27.12 9.40 3.65
CA MET A 66 -26.69 10.75 3.95
C MET A 66 -25.40 11.02 3.18
N ASN A 67 -25.53 11.74 2.07
CA ASN A 67 -24.41 12.20 1.24
C ASN A 67 -23.51 13.24 1.94
N ASP A 68 -23.71 13.49 3.23
CA ASP A 68 -22.94 14.46 3.99
C ASP A 68 -21.59 13.82 4.36
N GLY A 69 -20.50 14.36 3.80
CA GLY A 69 -19.14 13.85 4.04
C GLY A 69 -18.67 12.73 3.11
N VAL A 70 -19.32 12.50 1.96
CA VAL A 70 -18.79 11.54 0.96
C VAL A 70 -17.55 12.10 0.27
N GLU A 71 -16.46 11.33 0.31
CA GLU A 71 -15.19 11.71 -0.29
C GLU A 71 -14.87 10.87 -1.53
N TYR A 72 -14.46 11.54 -2.61
CA TYR A 72 -14.12 10.90 -3.88
C TYR A 72 -12.65 11.14 -4.20
N TYR A 73 -11.95 10.06 -4.51
CA TYR A 73 -10.51 10.10 -4.77
C TYR A 73 -10.12 9.26 -5.97
N LYS A 74 -9.10 9.74 -6.69
CA LYS A 74 -8.26 8.89 -7.53
C LYS A 74 -6.88 8.79 -6.91
N VAL A 75 -6.40 7.58 -6.67
CA VAL A 75 -5.13 7.30 -6.01
C VAL A 75 -4.11 6.85 -7.05
N TYR A 76 -2.89 7.41 -6.98
CA TYR A 76 -1.83 7.23 -7.98
C TYR A 76 -0.52 6.88 -7.29
N MET A 77 0.26 6.01 -7.92
CA MET A 77 1.69 5.90 -7.61
C MET A 77 2.46 6.90 -8.46
N VAL A 78 3.36 7.65 -7.83
CA VAL A 78 4.03 8.78 -8.46
C VAL A 78 5.53 8.77 -8.14
N PRO A 79 6.37 9.38 -9.00
CA PRO A 79 7.77 9.65 -8.67
C PRO A 79 7.87 10.75 -7.60
N ARG A 80 9.07 10.90 -7.03
CA ARG A 80 9.33 11.80 -5.90
C ARG A 80 8.97 13.25 -6.22
N GLU A 81 9.29 13.71 -7.42
CA GLU A 81 9.08 15.09 -7.85
C GLU A 81 7.59 15.48 -7.83
N GLN A 82 6.72 14.53 -8.19
CA GLN A 82 5.26 14.72 -8.17
C GLN A 82 4.66 14.69 -6.76
N LEU A 83 5.27 13.96 -5.83
CA LEU A 83 4.93 14.05 -4.41
C LEU A 83 5.28 15.44 -3.87
N ASP A 84 6.47 15.94 -4.17
CA ASP A 84 6.95 17.23 -3.65
C ASP A 84 6.13 18.42 -4.16
N SER A 85 5.64 18.35 -5.40
CA SER A 85 4.78 19.39 -5.99
C SER A 85 3.28 19.14 -5.81
N CYS A 86 2.89 17.97 -5.30
CA CYS A 86 1.50 17.48 -5.29
C CYS A 86 0.80 17.58 -6.66
N THR A 87 1.49 17.20 -7.75
CA THR A 87 0.94 17.27 -9.12
C THR A 87 0.79 15.91 -9.76
N ILE A 88 -0.33 15.70 -10.47
CA ILE A 88 -0.62 14.49 -11.25
C ILE A 88 -0.75 14.87 -12.73
N THR A 89 -0.12 14.10 -13.61
CA THR A 89 -0.16 14.32 -15.07
C THR A 89 -1.20 13.42 -15.74
N LYS A 90 -1.53 13.70 -17.00
CA LYS A 90 -2.48 12.87 -17.78
C LYS A 90 -1.93 11.49 -18.14
N ALA A 91 -0.62 11.30 -18.08
CA ALA A 91 0.01 10.01 -18.35
C ALA A 91 -0.10 9.04 -17.15
N ASP A 92 -0.35 9.57 -15.95
CA ASP A 92 -0.40 8.78 -14.73
C ASP A 92 -1.69 7.95 -14.69
N THR A 93 -1.52 6.64 -14.55
CA THR A 93 -2.65 5.70 -14.46
C THR A 93 -3.03 5.52 -12.98
N PRO A 94 -4.32 5.68 -12.63
CA PRO A 94 -4.75 5.51 -11.24
C PRO A 94 -4.66 4.04 -10.81
N LEU A 95 -4.18 3.81 -9.59
CA LEU A 95 -4.22 2.49 -8.94
C LEU A 95 -5.63 2.14 -8.46
N LEU A 96 -6.34 3.15 -7.97
CA LEU A 96 -7.64 2.99 -7.33
C LEU A 96 -8.52 4.21 -7.60
N ASN A 97 -9.77 3.95 -7.99
CA ASN A 97 -10.79 4.97 -8.21
C ASN A 97 -11.90 4.81 -7.16
N CYS A 98 -11.90 5.69 -6.17
CA CYS A 98 -12.91 5.74 -5.11
C CYS A 98 -14.11 6.56 -5.59
N VAL A 99 -14.96 5.92 -6.42
CA VAL A 99 -16.16 6.54 -7.00
C VAL A 99 -17.48 5.92 -6.53
N LYS A 100 -17.40 4.82 -5.78
CA LYS A 100 -18.55 4.04 -5.31
C LYS A 100 -18.57 4.05 -3.77
N PRO A 101 -19.20 5.06 -3.15
CA PRO A 101 -19.21 5.20 -1.69
C PRO A 101 -20.06 4.14 -0.98
N ASP A 102 -20.92 3.45 -1.72
CA ASP A 102 -21.80 2.35 -1.29
C ASP A 102 -21.10 0.98 -1.25
N GLN A 103 -19.85 0.88 -1.76
CA GLN A 103 -19.14 -0.39 -1.92
C GLN A 103 -17.77 -0.37 -1.23
N ASP A 104 -17.37 -1.53 -0.68
CA ASP A 104 -16.00 -1.74 -0.20
C ASP A 104 -15.05 -1.90 -1.39
N VAL A 105 -14.51 -0.78 -1.85
CA VAL A 105 -13.51 -0.76 -2.92
C VAL A 105 -12.12 -0.68 -2.30
N LYS A 106 -11.24 -1.62 -2.66
CA LYS A 106 -9.84 -1.64 -2.19
C LYS A 106 -8.87 -2.09 -3.27
N PHE A 107 -7.63 -1.67 -3.14
CA PHE A 107 -6.50 -2.13 -3.95
C PHE A 107 -5.45 -2.77 -3.07
N THR A 108 -5.03 -3.98 -3.42
CA THR A 108 -3.97 -4.70 -2.69
C THR A 108 -2.64 -4.51 -3.40
N LEU A 109 -1.74 -3.76 -2.77
CA LEU A 109 -0.34 -3.72 -3.13
C LEU A 109 0.31 -5.05 -2.72
N LYS A 110 1.05 -5.65 -3.64
CA LYS A 110 1.93 -6.80 -3.37
C LYS A 110 3.34 -6.33 -3.59
N PHE A 111 4.15 -6.34 -2.55
CA PHE A 111 5.55 -5.92 -2.63
C PHE A 111 6.38 -7.05 -3.24
N GLN A 112 6.34 -7.18 -4.56
CA GLN A 112 6.99 -8.25 -5.32
C GLN A 112 7.96 -7.67 -6.34
N GLU A 113 9.10 -8.33 -6.54
CA GLU A 113 10.11 -7.88 -7.52
C GLU A 113 9.70 -8.19 -8.96
N PHE A 114 8.88 -9.22 -9.17
CA PHE A 114 8.42 -9.64 -10.49
C PHE A 114 6.91 -9.74 -10.52
N SER A 115 6.29 -8.97 -11.39
CA SER A 115 4.85 -9.05 -11.61
C SER A 115 4.52 -9.98 -12.80
N PRO A 116 3.65 -10.99 -12.62
CA PRO A 116 3.17 -11.77 -13.76
C PRO A 116 2.21 -10.96 -14.66
N ASN A 117 1.70 -9.83 -14.17
CA ASN A 117 0.88 -8.90 -14.95
C ASN A 117 1.80 -7.86 -15.64
N LEU A 118 1.62 -7.67 -16.95
CA LEU A 118 2.35 -6.67 -17.76
C LEU A 118 2.14 -5.22 -17.27
N TRP A 119 1.00 -4.95 -16.62
CA TRP A 119 0.69 -3.65 -16.02
C TRP A 119 0.75 -3.68 -14.49
N GLY A 120 1.32 -4.74 -13.92
CA GLY A 120 1.44 -4.85 -12.47
C GLY A 120 2.64 -4.07 -11.94
N LEU A 121 2.56 -3.76 -10.66
CA LEU A 121 3.61 -3.01 -9.97
C LEU A 121 4.74 -3.94 -9.54
N GLU A 122 5.97 -3.44 -9.64
CA GLU A 122 7.19 -4.12 -9.23
C GLU A 122 7.93 -3.25 -8.21
N PHE A 123 8.33 -3.88 -7.10
CA PHE A 123 8.96 -3.25 -5.97
C PHE A 123 10.33 -3.84 -5.73
N PHE A 124 11.34 -2.99 -5.64
CA PHE A 124 12.72 -3.39 -5.37
C PHE A 124 13.14 -2.95 -3.97
N ARG A 125 13.98 -3.76 -3.35
CA ARG A 125 14.57 -3.46 -2.03
C ARG A 125 15.38 -2.17 -2.08
N GLY A 126 15.28 -1.36 -1.04
CA GLY A 126 16.03 -0.10 -0.90
C GLY A 126 15.58 1.01 -1.85
N ARG A 127 14.38 0.91 -2.43
CA ARG A 127 13.75 1.98 -3.21
C ARG A 127 12.52 2.51 -2.49
N ASP A 128 12.32 3.81 -2.63
CA ASP A 128 11.15 4.51 -2.11
C ASP A 128 10.08 4.63 -3.19
N TYR A 129 8.83 4.44 -2.78
CA TYR A 129 7.65 4.52 -3.64
C TYR A 129 6.64 5.45 -2.99
N TYR A 130 6.02 6.30 -3.80
CA TYR A 130 5.14 7.36 -3.29
C TYR A 130 3.74 7.19 -3.87
N ILE A 131 2.73 7.38 -3.01
CA ILE A 131 1.33 7.30 -3.39
C ILE A 131 0.65 8.58 -2.95
N ILE A 132 -0.01 9.25 -3.89
CA ILE A 132 -0.79 10.46 -3.65
C ILE A 132 -2.20 10.30 -4.21
N CYS A 133 -3.07 11.25 -3.90
CA CYS A 133 -4.42 11.26 -4.46
C CYS A 133 -4.78 12.60 -5.07
N LYS A 134 -5.77 12.56 -5.97
CA LYS A 134 -6.52 13.72 -6.42
C LYS A 134 -7.92 13.65 -5.86
N TYR A 135 -8.33 14.68 -5.11
CA TYR A 135 -9.72 14.85 -4.73
C TYR A 135 -10.57 15.10 -5.98
N MET A 136 -11.74 14.47 -6.03
CA MET A 136 -12.71 14.64 -7.11
C MET A 136 -13.99 15.26 -6.53
N SER A 137 -14.46 16.34 -7.14
CA SER A 137 -15.65 17.07 -6.71
C SER A 137 -16.97 16.40 -7.15
N LEU A 138 -17.07 15.06 -7.10
CA LEU A 138 -18.13 14.23 -7.74
C LEU A 138 -18.06 14.19 -9.28
N PRO A 139 -18.58 13.14 -9.94
CA PRO A 139 -18.06 12.71 -11.23
C PRO A 139 -18.47 13.64 -12.38
N GLU A 140 -17.48 14.19 -13.10
CA GLU A 140 -17.62 14.75 -14.46
C GLU A 140 -18.03 13.65 -15.46
N GLY A 141 -19.17 12.99 -15.23
CA GLY A 141 -19.64 11.82 -15.97
C GLY A 141 -20.90 11.13 -15.43
N VAL A 142 -21.59 11.69 -14.42
CA VAL A 142 -23.02 11.39 -14.14
C VAL A 142 -23.95 12.45 -14.76
N ILE A 143 -23.37 13.45 -15.40
CA ILE A 143 -24.03 14.33 -16.38
C ILE A 143 -23.63 13.85 -17.77
N ASN A 144 -24.31 12.81 -18.24
CA ASN A 144 -24.77 12.54 -19.62
C ASN A 144 -25.33 11.11 -19.71
#